data_AF-A0A2S0VV08-F1
#
_entry.id   AF-A0A2S0VV08-F1
#
_cell.length_a   1.000
_cell.length_b   1.000
_cell.length_c   1.000
_cell.angle_alpha   90.00
_cell.angle_beta   90.00
_cell.angle_gamma   90.00
#
_symmetry.space_group_name_H-M   'P 1'
#
loop_
_entity.id
_entity.type
_entity.pdbx_description
1 polymer ?
#
loop_
_entity_poly.entity_id
_entity_poly.type
_entity_poly.pdbx_seq_one_letter_code
_entity_poly.pdbx_strand_id
1 'polypeptide(L)'
;MEDIYKVIANNPDYFAWAFTLINVFWGAFVYFNKKRHQRELVSLKQSLDLDLERRKKVFEMKTSQYEDYFKNMDNIHSKHQNDYQTIVLPIINEFNSSYQRALAVNNNEAATEATIKFSEEIGKLTYDGFEELQAMRSQTNALRLTASDKVANLLDELQELYEQLFNISTKMVSDLVQIIMNGDQALAQENQRKLNELGGITKQRSVELREQMRSDLKQI
;
A
#
# COMPACT_ATOMS: atom_id res chain seq x y z
N MET A 1 -15.92 78.55 -3.10
CA MET A 1 -16.55 78.18 -4.40
C MET A 1 -16.37 79.28 -5.44
N GLU A 2 -16.52 80.57 -5.10
CA GLU A 2 -16.33 81.68 -6.06
C GLU A 2 -14.89 81.88 -6.55
N ASP A 3 -13.87 81.67 -5.70
CA ASP A 3 -12.46 81.86 -6.10
C ASP A 3 -11.96 80.78 -7.06
N ILE A 4 -12.43 79.54 -6.91
CA ILE A 4 -12.10 78.43 -7.82
C ILE A 4 -12.75 78.70 -9.19
N TYR A 5 -13.97 79.22 -9.21
CA TYR A 5 -14.68 79.58 -10.44
C TYR A 5 -14.00 80.73 -11.20
N LYS A 6 -13.52 81.76 -10.48
CA LYS A 6 -12.78 82.89 -11.09
C LYS A 6 -11.43 82.47 -11.68
N VAL A 7 -10.73 81.53 -11.04
CA VAL A 7 -9.47 80.97 -11.55
C VAL A 7 -9.70 80.11 -12.80
N ILE A 8 -10.81 79.36 -12.85
CA ILE A 8 -11.22 78.56 -14.02
C ILE A 8 -11.65 79.47 -15.19
N ALA A 9 -12.35 80.57 -14.92
CA ALA A 9 -12.82 81.52 -15.94
C ALA A 9 -11.70 82.33 -16.60
N ASN A 10 -10.57 82.55 -15.91
CA ASN A 10 -9.45 83.32 -16.44
C ASN A 10 -8.55 82.55 -17.43
N ASN A 11 -8.56 81.22 -17.42
CA ASN A 11 -7.82 80.37 -18.38
C ASN A 11 -8.60 79.07 -18.67
N PRO A 12 -9.76 79.16 -19.36
CA PRO A 12 -10.64 78.02 -19.62
C PRO A 12 -9.94 76.92 -20.41
N ASP A 13 -9.04 77.28 -21.32
CA ASP A 13 -8.27 76.34 -22.14
C ASP A 13 -7.32 75.48 -21.30
N TYR A 14 -6.70 76.04 -20.26
CA TYR A 14 -5.80 75.29 -19.38
C TYR A 14 -6.55 74.22 -18.58
N PHE A 15 -7.74 74.57 -18.07
CA PHE A 15 -8.58 73.62 -17.35
C PHE A 15 -9.19 72.56 -18.27
N ALA A 16 -9.53 72.91 -19.51
CA ALA A 16 -9.96 71.95 -20.52
C ALA A 16 -8.84 70.94 -20.86
N TRP A 17 -7.60 71.42 -21.03
CA TRP A 17 -6.43 70.55 -21.24
C TRP A 17 -6.12 69.70 -20.01
N ALA A 18 -6.19 70.26 -18.79
CA ALA A 18 -5.99 69.52 -17.55
C ALA A 18 -7.06 68.43 -17.36
N PHE A 19 -8.33 68.74 -17.60
CA PHE A 19 -9.42 67.76 -17.52
C PHE A 19 -9.27 66.65 -18.56
N THR A 20 -8.83 67.00 -19.77
CA THR A 20 -8.56 66.02 -20.83
C THR A 20 -7.39 65.11 -20.43
N LEU A 21 -6.29 65.67 -19.92
CA LEU A 21 -5.13 64.91 -19.44
C LEU A 21 -5.49 63.97 -18.29
N ILE A 22 -6.26 64.44 -17.31
CA ILE A 22 -6.71 63.63 -16.16
C ILE A 22 -7.57 62.46 -16.64
N ASN A 23 -8.49 62.68 -17.58
CA ASN A 23 -9.33 61.61 -18.13
C ASN A 23 -8.53 60.60 -18.95
N VAL A 24 -7.56 61.05 -19.75
CA VAL A 24 -6.64 60.15 -20.48
C VAL A 24 -5.81 59.32 -19.50
N PHE A 25 -5.32 59.93 -18.41
CA PHE A 25 -4.57 59.24 -17.37
C PHE A 25 -5.43 58.22 -16.62
N TRP A 26 -6.69 58.56 -16.31
CA TRP A 26 -7.66 57.63 -15.73
C TRP A 26 -7.98 56.47 -16.67
N GLY A 27 -8.20 56.75 -17.97
CA GLY A 27 -8.43 55.72 -18.98
C GLY A 27 -7.24 54.77 -19.11
N ALA A 28 -6.02 55.32 -19.13
CA ALA A 28 -4.79 54.54 -19.13
C ALA A 28 -4.65 53.72 -17.84
N PHE A 29 -4.88 54.31 -16.67
CA PHE A 29 -4.82 53.62 -15.38
C PHE A 29 -5.81 52.46 -15.33
N VAL A 30 -7.08 52.67 -15.70
CA VAL A 30 -8.09 51.61 -15.76
C VAL A 30 -7.71 50.53 -16.75
N TYR A 31 -7.20 50.89 -17.93
CA TYR A 31 -6.74 49.93 -18.94
C TYR A 31 -5.57 49.08 -18.44
N PHE A 32 -4.53 49.71 -17.87
CA PHE A 32 -3.36 49.00 -17.32
C PHE A 32 -3.72 48.13 -16.12
N ASN A 33 -4.57 48.64 -15.23
CA ASN A 33 -5.04 47.91 -14.05
C ASN A 33 -5.89 46.68 -14.48
N LYS A 34 -6.83 46.86 -15.41
CA LYS A 34 -7.61 45.76 -15.98
C LYS A 34 -6.73 44.71 -16.65
N LYS A 35 -5.73 45.12 -17.44
CA LYS A 35 -4.81 44.21 -18.12
C LYS A 35 -3.91 43.45 -17.13
N ARG A 36 -3.48 44.10 -16.04
CA ARG A 36 -2.71 43.47 -14.96
C ARG A 36 -3.56 42.41 -14.24
N HIS A 37 -4.77 42.76 -13.82
CA HIS A 37 -5.67 41.80 -13.15
C HIS A 37 -6.10 40.65 -14.05
N GLN A 38 -6.28 40.87 -15.35
CA GLN A 38 -6.53 39.78 -16.30
C GLN A 38 -5.34 38.81 -16.38
N ARG A 39 -4.10 39.30 -16.38
CA ARG A 39 -2.91 38.44 -16.34
C ARG A 39 -2.77 37.69 -15.02
N GLU A 40 -3.01 38.36 -13.89
CA GLU A 40 -3.02 37.74 -12.56
C GLU A 40 -4.12 36.67 -12.46
N LEU A 41 -5.32 36.93 -12.97
CA LEU A 41 -6.41 35.94 -13.01
C LEU A 41 -6.08 34.74 -13.91
N VAL A 42 -5.50 34.97 -15.09
CA VAL A 42 -5.11 33.88 -16.01
C VAL A 42 -4.00 33.02 -15.41
N SER A 43 -2.98 33.65 -14.83
CA SER A 43 -1.89 32.92 -14.16
C SER A 43 -2.37 32.17 -12.93
N LEU A 44 -3.26 32.78 -12.13
CA LEU A 44 -3.90 32.12 -10.99
C LEU A 44 -4.73 30.92 -11.45
N LYS A 45 -5.59 31.10 -12.46
CA LYS A 45 -6.40 30.01 -13.02
C LYS A 45 -5.52 28.88 -13.54
N GLN A 46 -4.46 29.19 -14.27
CA GLN A 46 -3.51 28.19 -14.78
C GLN A 46 -2.78 27.47 -13.64
N SER A 47 -2.37 28.19 -12.59
CA SER A 47 -1.72 27.56 -11.43
C SER A 47 -2.67 26.64 -10.66
N LEU A 48 -3.94 27.02 -10.52
CA LEU A 48 -4.98 26.20 -9.88
C LEU A 48 -5.30 24.97 -10.73
N ASP A 49 -5.39 25.12 -12.05
CA ASP A 49 -5.65 24.02 -12.98
C ASP A 49 -4.50 22.99 -12.96
N LEU A 50 -3.24 23.47 -12.95
CA LEU A 50 -2.06 22.62 -12.78
C LEU A 50 -2.02 21.92 -11.42
N ASP A 51 -2.41 22.59 -10.33
CA ASP A 51 -2.48 21.96 -9.00
C ASP A 51 -3.57 20.87 -8.95
N LEU A 52 -4.75 21.16 -9.50
CA LEU A 52 -5.84 20.19 -9.63
C LEU A 52 -5.43 18.98 -10.48
N GLU A 53 -4.76 19.20 -11.62
CA GLU A 53 -4.28 18.12 -12.47
C GLU A 53 -3.22 17.25 -11.75
N ARG A 54 -2.30 17.87 -11.01
CA ARG A 54 -1.32 17.15 -10.19
C ARG A 54 -1.99 16.31 -9.12
N ARG A 55 -2.92 16.88 -8.34
CA ARG A 55 -3.66 16.15 -7.30
C ARG A 55 -4.45 14.99 -7.89
N LYS A 56 -5.10 15.20 -9.03
CA LYS A 56 -5.84 14.15 -9.74
C LYS A 56 -4.91 13.01 -10.15
N LYS A 57 -3.75 13.32 -10.74
CA LYS A 57 -2.74 12.31 -11.13
C LYS A 57 -2.20 11.54 -9.92
N VAL A 58 -1.93 12.23 -8.81
CA VAL A 58 -1.48 11.59 -7.56
C VAL A 58 -2.56 10.68 -6.99
N PHE A 59 -3.82 11.11 -6.99
CA PHE A 59 -4.95 10.30 -6.55
C PHE A 59 -5.13 9.04 -7.41
N GLU A 60 -5.11 9.18 -8.74
CA GLU A 60 -5.22 8.04 -9.67
C GLU A 60 -4.07 7.05 -9.47
N MET A 61 -2.83 7.54 -9.34
CA MET A 61 -1.65 6.71 -9.08
C MET A 61 -1.76 5.95 -7.75
N LYS A 62 -2.11 6.64 -6.66
CA LYS A 62 -2.29 6.01 -5.34
C LYS A 62 -3.40 4.97 -5.35
N THR A 63 -4.52 5.27 -5.99
CA THR A 63 -5.66 4.35 -6.08
C THR A 63 -5.25 3.08 -6.84
N SER A 64 -4.58 3.23 -7.99
CA SER A 64 -4.07 2.08 -8.75
C SER A 64 -3.14 1.22 -7.90
N GLN A 65 -2.18 1.84 -7.19
CA GLN A 65 -1.22 1.11 -6.36
C GLN A 65 -1.90 0.38 -5.19
N TYR A 66 -2.86 1.02 -4.52
CA TYR A 66 -3.61 0.39 -3.43
C TYR A 66 -4.50 -0.75 -3.94
N GLU A 67 -5.15 -0.59 -5.09
CA GLU A 67 -5.92 -1.67 -5.72
C GLU A 67 -5.04 -2.86 -6.10
N ASP A 68 -3.89 -2.62 -6.71
CA ASP A 68 -2.97 -3.67 -7.13
C ASP A 68 -2.43 -4.44 -5.92
N TYR A 69 -2.12 -3.74 -4.82
CA TYR A 69 -1.73 -4.38 -3.56
C TYR A 69 -2.81 -5.33 -3.03
N PHE A 70 -4.06 -4.85 -2.92
CA PHE A 70 -5.14 -5.67 -2.40
C PHE A 70 -5.49 -6.84 -3.32
N LYS A 71 -5.46 -6.65 -4.65
CA LYS A 71 -5.64 -7.76 -5.60
C LYS A 71 -4.59 -8.85 -5.40
N ASN A 72 -3.33 -8.47 -5.21
CA ASN A 72 -2.27 -9.44 -4.98
C ASN A 72 -2.42 -10.13 -3.61
N MET A 73 -2.79 -9.37 -2.57
CA MET A 73 -3.04 -9.94 -1.25
C MET A 73 -4.23 -10.93 -1.28
N ASP A 74 -5.31 -10.58 -1.98
CA ASP A 74 -6.47 -11.44 -2.14
C ASP A 74 -6.14 -12.69 -2.98
N ASN A 75 -5.28 -12.57 -4.00
CA ASN A 75 -4.79 -13.71 -4.77
C ASN A 75 -3.96 -14.67 -3.90
N ILE A 76 -3.05 -14.13 -3.08
CA ILE A 76 -2.29 -14.93 -2.10
C ILE A 76 -3.26 -15.61 -1.13
N HIS A 77 -4.20 -14.86 -0.56
CA HIS A 77 -5.18 -15.41 0.38
C HIS A 77 -6.04 -16.51 -0.26
N SER A 78 -6.53 -16.30 -1.48
CA SER A 78 -7.35 -17.26 -2.21
C SER A 78 -6.57 -18.52 -2.59
N LYS A 79 -5.28 -18.40 -2.90
CA LYS A 79 -4.40 -19.54 -3.16
C LYS A 79 -4.25 -20.37 -1.88
N HIS A 80 -3.91 -19.73 -0.77
CA HIS A 80 -3.65 -20.38 0.52
C HIS A 80 -4.90 -20.83 1.28
N GLN A 81 -6.11 -20.45 0.86
CA GLN A 81 -7.35 -20.77 1.58
C GLN A 81 -7.55 -22.28 1.76
N ASN A 82 -7.16 -23.07 0.76
CA ASN A 82 -7.35 -24.52 0.75
C ASN A 82 -6.03 -25.30 0.77
N ASP A 83 -4.87 -24.64 0.70
CA ASP A 83 -3.55 -25.31 0.58
C ASP A 83 -3.26 -26.29 1.71
N TYR A 84 -3.77 -26.02 2.91
CA TYR A 84 -3.68 -27.01 4.00
C TYR A 84 -4.38 -28.34 3.65
N GLN A 85 -5.58 -28.28 3.06
CA GLN A 85 -6.36 -29.47 2.70
C GLN A 85 -5.90 -30.11 1.39
N THR A 86 -5.46 -29.31 0.41
CA THR A 86 -5.15 -29.77 -0.95
C THR A 86 -3.68 -30.11 -1.16
N ILE A 87 -2.77 -29.53 -0.38
CA ILE A 87 -1.32 -29.71 -0.54
C ILE A 87 -0.72 -30.35 0.72
N VAL A 88 -0.91 -29.73 1.89
CA VAL A 88 -0.23 -30.17 3.12
C VAL A 88 -0.77 -31.51 3.62
N LEU A 89 -2.10 -31.70 3.69
CA LEU A 89 -2.71 -32.94 4.18
C LEU A 89 -2.28 -34.17 3.35
N PRO A 90 -2.31 -34.13 2.01
CA PRO A 90 -1.82 -35.24 1.18
C PRO A 90 -0.34 -35.57 1.44
N ILE A 91 0.53 -34.57 1.58
CA ILE A 91 1.96 -34.78 1.88
C ILE A 91 2.13 -35.51 3.22
N ILE A 92 1.40 -35.08 4.25
CA ILE A 92 1.42 -35.72 5.58
C ILE A 92 0.88 -37.15 5.52
N ASN A 93 -0.23 -37.38 4.81
CA ASN A 93 -0.84 -38.71 4.70
C ASN A 93 0.06 -39.68 3.94
N GLU A 94 0.69 -39.24 2.86
CA GLU A 94 1.65 -40.02 2.09
C GLU A 94 2.86 -40.41 2.94
N PHE A 95 3.42 -39.44 3.67
CA PHE A 95 4.50 -39.67 4.62
C PHE A 95 4.11 -40.70 5.69
N ASN A 96 2.99 -40.48 6.39
CA ASN A 96 2.55 -41.38 7.45
C ASN A 96 2.30 -42.80 6.92
N SER A 97 1.66 -42.94 5.75
CA SER A 97 1.41 -44.26 5.16
C SER A 97 2.69 -44.99 4.75
N SER A 98 3.69 -44.27 4.23
CA SER A 98 4.94 -44.84 3.75
C SER A 98 5.86 -45.20 4.91
N TYR A 99 5.93 -44.32 5.91
CA TYR A 99 6.71 -44.51 7.13
C TYR A 99 6.19 -45.68 7.97
N GLN A 100 4.86 -45.78 8.18
CA GLN A 100 4.26 -46.90 8.91
C GLN A 100 4.43 -48.23 8.18
N ARG A 101 4.32 -48.25 6.84
CA ARG A 101 4.60 -49.45 6.04
C ARG A 101 6.05 -49.90 6.21
N ALA A 102 7.00 -48.98 6.16
CA ALA A 102 8.43 -49.28 6.35
C ALA A 102 8.72 -49.86 7.75
N LEU A 103 8.10 -49.29 8.79
CA LEU A 103 8.20 -49.82 10.16
C LEU A 103 7.60 -51.23 10.28
N ALA A 104 6.45 -51.49 9.65
CA ALA A 104 5.79 -52.80 9.69
C ALA A 104 6.64 -53.93 9.10
N VAL A 105 7.52 -53.63 8.14
CA VAL A 105 8.48 -54.59 7.55
C VAL A 105 9.90 -54.45 8.10
N ASN A 106 10.12 -53.65 9.16
CA ASN A 106 11.44 -53.33 9.74
C ASN A 106 12.48 -52.87 8.70
N ASN A 107 12.04 -52.15 7.66
CA ASN A 107 12.91 -51.66 6.60
C ASN A 107 13.31 -50.20 6.87
N ASN A 108 14.49 -50.02 7.47
CA ASN A 108 15.03 -48.70 7.79
C ASN A 108 15.38 -47.85 6.54
N GLU A 109 15.74 -48.47 5.41
CA GLU A 109 15.99 -47.73 4.17
C GLU A 109 14.69 -47.10 3.65
N ALA A 110 13.60 -47.87 3.63
CA ALA A 110 12.29 -47.37 3.20
C ALA A 110 11.74 -46.28 4.14
N ALA A 111 12.02 -46.35 5.44
CA ALA A 111 11.64 -45.30 6.40
C ALA A 111 12.44 -44.00 6.17
N THR A 112 13.72 -44.14 5.81
CA THR A 112 14.60 -43.00 5.47
C THR A 112 14.14 -42.36 4.16
N GLU A 113 13.81 -43.16 3.13
CA GLU A 113 13.29 -42.68 1.85
C GLU A 113 11.99 -41.89 2.01
N ALA A 114 11.05 -42.39 2.83
CA ALA A 114 9.81 -41.67 3.14
C ALA A 114 10.07 -40.31 3.79
N THR A 115 11.07 -40.22 4.67
CA THR A 115 11.46 -38.97 5.34
C THR A 115 12.12 -37.97 4.37
N ILE A 116 12.96 -38.46 3.45
CA ILE A 116 13.58 -37.64 2.39
C ILE A 116 12.51 -37.07 1.48
N LYS A 117 11.60 -37.91 0.95
CA LYS A 117 10.50 -37.48 0.06
C LYS A 117 9.60 -36.43 0.73
N PHE A 118 9.27 -36.62 2.01
CA PHE A 118 8.51 -35.61 2.77
C PHE A 118 9.28 -34.27 2.84
N SER A 119 10.57 -34.32 3.15
CA SER A 119 11.41 -33.12 3.26
C SER A 119 11.53 -32.38 1.91
N GLU A 120 11.59 -33.10 0.79
CA GLU A 120 11.62 -32.52 -0.55
C GLU A 120 10.32 -31.78 -0.89
N GLU A 121 9.16 -32.41 -0.66
CA GLU A 121 7.84 -31.79 -0.93
C GLU A 121 7.60 -30.56 -0.06
N ILE A 122 8.00 -30.62 1.21
CA ILE A 122 7.95 -29.47 2.12
C ILE A 122 8.93 -28.36 1.70
N GLY A 123 10.13 -28.73 1.27
CA GLY A 123 11.13 -27.78 0.77
C GLY A 123 10.59 -27.02 -0.44
N LYS A 124 9.91 -27.70 -1.36
CA LYS A 124 9.24 -27.09 -2.52
C LYS A 124 8.13 -26.13 -2.09
N LEU A 125 7.24 -26.57 -1.19
CA LEU A 125 6.18 -25.71 -0.66
C LEU A 125 6.73 -24.44 0.01
N THR A 126 7.82 -24.60 0.78
CA THR A 126 8.50 -23.49 1.44
C THR A 126 9.11 -22.52 0.43
N TYR A 127 9.75 -23.05 -0.63
CA TYR A 127 10.31 -22.24 -1.70
C TYR A 127 9.24 -21.42 -2.43
N ASP A 128 8.12 -22.05 -2.80
CA ASP A 128 6.99 -21.37 -3.45
C ASP A 128 6.43 -20.25 -2.55
N GLY A 129 6.28 -20.51 -1.25
CA GLY A 129 5.85 -19.49 -0.29
C GLY A 129 6.86 -18.35 -0.11
N PHE A 130 8.15 -18.62 -0.26
CA PHE A 130 9.19 -17.58 -0.21
C PHE A 130 9.13 -16.64 -1.42
N GLU A 131 8.89 -17.16 -2.63
CA GLU A 131 8.71 -16.33 -3.82
C GLU A 131 7.53 -15.36 -3.66
N GLU A 132 6.43 -15.83 -3.07
CA GLU A 132 5.26 -15.00 -2.79
C GLU A 132 5.53 -13.93 -1.74
N LEU A 133 6.23 -14.29 -0.66
CA LEU A 133 6.68 -13.33 0.35
C LEU A 133 7.57 -12.24 -0.28
N GLN A 134 8.45 -12.63 -1.21
CA GLN A 134 9.31 -11.69 -1.91
C GLN A 134 8.52 -10.77 -2.87
N ALA A 135 7.50 -11.29 -3.55
CA ALA A 135 6.59 -10.50 -4.38
C ALA A 135 5.84 -9.47 -3.53
N MET A 136 5.33 -9.87 -2.36
CA MET A 136 4.66 -8.98 -1.41
C MET A 136 5.62 -7.88 -0.90
N ARG A 137 6.85 -8.22 -0.54
CA ARG A 137 7.88 -7.25 -0.13
C ARG A 137 8.14 -6.21 -1.22
N SER A 138 8.27 -6.64 -2.47
CA SER A 138 8.49 -5.74 -3.61
C SER A 138 7.35 -4.73 -3.76
N GLN A 139 6.10 -5.20 -3.65
CA GLN A 139 4.91 -4.35 -3.75
C GLN A 139 4.79 -3.38 -2.56
N THR A 140 5.04 -3.87 -1.35
CA THR A 140 5.07 -3.07 -0.11
C THR A 140 6.06 -1.92 -0.22
N ASN A 141 7.27 -2.19 -0.74
CA ASN A 141 8.28 -1.17 -0.99
C ASN A 141 7.84 -0.12 -2.02
N ALA A 142 7.15 -0.54 -3.09
CA ALA A 142 6.63 0.38 -4.10
C ALA A 142 5.55 1.32 -3.53
N LEU A 143 4.66 0.79 -2.69
CA LEU A 143 3.62 1.57 -1.99
C LEU A 143 4.21 2.58 -1.01
N ARG A 144 5.30 2.22 -0.33
CA ARG A 144 5.97 3.09 0.65
C ARG A 144 6.40 4.43 0.06
N LEU A 145 6.71 4.49 -1.24
CA LEU A 145 7.16 5.70 -1.91
C LEU A 145 6.05 6.75 -2.09
N THR A 146 4.80 6.33 -2.11
CA THR A 146 3.65 7.19 -2.43
C THR A 146 2.67 7.32 -1.25
N ALA A 147 2.70 6.35 -0.33
CA ALA A 147 1.89 6.30 0.87
C ALA A 147 2.22 7.41 1.89
N SER A 148 1.27 7.73 2.77
CA SER A 148 1.56 8.55 3.95
C SER A 148 2.36 7.77 4.99
N ASP A 149 3.06 8.48 5.89
CA ASP A 149 3.89 7.89 6.94
C ASP A 149 3.14 6.83 7.78
N LYS A 150 1.85 7.06 8.05
CA LYS A 150 1.01 6.10 8.79
C LYS A 150 0.78 4.80 8.00
N VAL A 151 0.54 4.91 6.69
CA VAL A 151 0.37 3.75 5.82
C VAL A 151 1.71 3.03 5.66
N ALA A 152 2.81 3.77 5.51
CA ALA A 152 4.16 3.20 5.44
C ALA A 152 4.51 2.37 6.69
N ASN A 153 4.25 2.90 7.90
CA ASN A 153 4.52 2.16 9.13
C ASN A 153 3.65 0.89 9.24
N LEU A 154 2.37 0.96 8.87
CA LEU A 154 1.48 -0.21 8.88
C LEU A 154 1.90 -1.27 7.85
N LEU A 155 2.43 -0.84 6.70
CA LEU A 155 3.00 -1.72 5.69
C LEU A 155 4.25 -2.44 6.22
N ASP A 156 5.14 -1.73 6.92
CA ASP A 156 6.34 -2.32 7.54
C ASP A 156 5.96 -3.33 8.64
N GLU A 157 5.02 -2.98 9.53
CA GLU A 157 4.50 -3.89 10.56
C GLU A 157 3.89 -5.16 9.95
N LEU A 158 3.08 -5.02 8.89
CA LEU A 158 2.48 -6.16 8.22
C LEU A 158 3.52 -7.05 7.54
N GLN A 159 4.52 -6.45 6.89
CA GLN A 159 5.59 -7.22 6.27
C GLN A 159 6.33 -8.07 7.32
N GLU A 160 6.66 -7.49 8.47
CA GLU A 160 7.31 -8.22 9.56
C GLU A 160 6.42 -9.36 10.09
N LEU A 161 5.13 -9.10 10.27
CA LEU A 161 4.17 -10.12 10.71
C LEU A 161 4.03 -11.28 9.71
N TYR A 162 4.02 -11.00 8.41
CA TYR A 162 4.01 -12.04 7.39
C TYR A 162 5.30 -12.87 7.38
N GLU A 163 6.45 -12.23 7.57
CA GLU A 163 7.73 -12.94 7.72
C GLU A 163 7.73 -13.87 8.94
N GLN A 164 7.20 -13.40 10.07
CA GLN A 164 7.05 -14.22 11.27
C GLN A 164 6.08 -15.39 11.07
N LEU A 165 4.94 -15.16 10.41
CA LEU A 165 3.98 -16.20 10.07
C LEU A 165 4.59 -17.26 9.15
N PHE A 166 5.34 -16.84 8.14
CA PHE A 166 6.03 -17.74 7.22
C PHE A 166 7.04 -18.60 7.98
N ASN A 167 7.92 -17.98 8.78
CA ASN A 167 8.92 -18.68 9.56
C ASN A 167 8.31 -19.72 10.53
N ILE A 168 7.22 -19.37 11.21
CA ILE A 168 6.53 -20.30 12.12
C ILE A 168 5.85 -21.42 11.36
N SER A 169 5.27 -21.14 10.19
CA SER A 169 4.66 -22.16 9.34
C SER A 169 5.71 -23.16 8.84
N THR A 170 6.85 -22.68 8.35
CA THR A 170 7.98 -23.53 7.95
C THR A 170 8.49 -24.36 9.13
N LYS A 171 8.64 -23.74 10.30
CA LYS A 171 9.05 -24.45 11.51
C LYS A 171 8.06 -25.52 11.91
N MET A 172 6.75 -25.24 11.89
CA MET A 172 5.71 -26.19 12.24
C MET A 172 5.72 -27.40 11.32
N VAL A 173 5.97 -27.20 10.03
CA VAL A 173 6.09 -28.28 9.06
C VAL A 173 7.38 -29.10 9.28
N SER A 174 8.49 -28.47 9.66
CA SER A 174 9.70 -29.20 10.06
C SER A 174 9.50 -30.00 11.35
N ASP A 175 8.82 -29.42 12.33
CA ASP A 175 8.54 -30.03 13.62
C ASP A 175 7.53 -31.19 13.48
N LEU A 176 6.77 -31.23 12.39
CA LEU A 176 5.72 -32.23 12.13
C LEU A 176 6.27 -33.66 12.11
N VAL A 177 7.46 -33.88 11.55
CA VAL A 177 8.14 -35.19 11.59
C VAL A 177 8.45 -35.59 13.04
N GLN A 178 8.99 -34.67 13.83
CA GLN A 178 9.29 -34.90 15.24
C GLN A 178 8.03 -35.16 16.07
N ILE A 179 6.95 -34.43 15.80
CA ILE A 179 5.64 -34.61 16.46
C ILE A 179 5.07 -35.98 16.13
N ILE A 180 5.13 -36.43 14.87
CA ILE A 180 4.63 -37.74 14.45
C ILE A 180 5.47 -38.88 15.05
N MET A 181 6.80 -38.73 15.07
CA MET A 181 7.70 -39.78 15.56
C MET A 181 7.69 -39.91 17.09
N ASN A 182 7.64 -38.79 17.82
CA ASN A 182 7.80 -38.76 19.28
C ASN A 182 6.49 -38.54 20.03
N GLY A 183 5.38 -38.28 19.33
CA GLY A 183 4.10 -37.96 19.96
C GLY A 183 4.11 -36.65 20.76
N ASP A 184 4.95 -35.69 20.37
CA ASP A 184 5.18 -34.44 21.10
C ASP A 184 4.00 -33.45 20.92
N GLN A 185 2.93 -33.70 21.66
CA GLN A 185 1.74 -32.84 21.62
C GLN A 185 1.98 -31.44 22.19
N ALA A 186 2.98 -31.26 23.07
CA ALA A 186 3.30 -29.96 23.63
C ALA A 186 3.86 -29.03 22.53
N LEU A 187 4.78 -29.55 21.71
CA LEU A 187 5.34 -28.84 20.56
C LEU A 187 4.26 -28.49 19.53
N ALA A 188 3.33 -29.42 19.26
CA ALA A 188 2.19 -29.19 18.37
C ALA A 188 1.28 -28.05 18.87
N GLN A 189 0.93 -28.06 20.15
CA GLN A 189 0.09 -27.01 20.76
C GLN A 189 0.80 -25.65 20.80
N GLU A 190 2.10 -25.61 21.08
CA GLU A 190 2.86 -24.36 21.07
C GLU A 190 2.88 -23.72 19.68
N ASN A 191 3.16 -24.52 18.64
CA ASN A 191 3.18 -24.05 17.26
C ASN A 191 1.80 -23.53 16.83
N GLN A 192 0.74 -24.27 17.14
CA GLN A 192 -0.63 -23.85 16.82
C GLN A 192 -1.03 -22.55 17.55
N ARG A 193 -0.65 -22.40 18.83
CA ARG A 193 -0.94 -21.18 19.59
C ARG A 193 -0.27 -19.96 18.97
N LYS A 194 1.03 -20.04 18.66
CA LYS A 194 1.78 -18.93 18.05
C LYS A 194 1.21 -18.53 16.68
N LEU A 195 0.86 -19.52 15.87
CA LEU A 195 0.29 -19.28 14.54
C LEU A 195 -1.08 -18.60 14.64
N ASN A 196 -1.94 -19.02 15.57
CA ASN A 196 -3.23 -18.39 15.81
C ASN A 196 -3.11 -16.96 16.34
N GLU A 197 -2.19 -16.72 17.28
CA GLU A 197 -1.92 -15.39 17.84
C GLU A 197 -1.45 -14.41 16.77
N LEU A 198 -0.41 -14.78 16.02
CA LEU A 198 0.10 -13.96 14.92
C LEU A 198 -0.94 -13.78 13.81
N GLY A 199 -1.68 -14.84 13.45
CA GLY A 199 -2.74 -14.75 12.46
C GLY A 199 -3.84 -13.75 12.85
N GLY A 200 -4.18 -13.70 14.13
CA GLY A 200 -5.11 -12.71 14.69
C GLY A 200 -4.58 -11.28 14.57
N ILE A 201 -3.33 -11.05 14.98
CA ILE A 201 -2.67 -9.73 14.90
C ILE A 201 -2.56 -9.26 13.45
N THR A 202 -2.08 -10.11 12.54
CA THR A 202 -1.95 -9.81 11.11
C THR A 202 -3.29 -9.43 10.49
N LYS A 203 -4.35 -10.18 10.82
CA LYS A 203 -5.70 -9.86 10.33
C LYS A 203 -6.17 -8.49 10.82
N GLN A 204 -5.94 -8.16 12.09
CA GLN A 204 -6.30 -6.86 12.65
C GLN A 204 -5.54 -5.73 11.95
N ARG A 205 -4.21 -5.85 11.82
CA ARG A 205 -3.38 -4.83 11.15
C ARG A 205 -3.74 -4.66 9.67
N SER A 206 -4.12 -5.73 8.97
CA SER A 206 -4.59 -5.66 7.59
C SER A 206 -5.87 -4.83 7.45
N VAL A 207 -6.80 -4.94 8.42
CA VAL A 207 -8.01 -4.11 8.45
C VAL A 207 -7.66 -2.65 8.72
N GLU A 208 -6.76 -2.38 9.67
CA GLU A 208 -6.28 -1.04 9.99
C GLU A 208 -5.61 -0.37 8.78
N LEU A 209 -4.75 -1.10 8.05
CA LEU A 209 -4.12 -0.64 6.82
C LEU A 209 -5.16 -0.21 5.78
N ARG A 210 -6.20 -1.03 5.57
CA ARG A 210 -7.26 -0.74 4.60
C ARG A 210 -8.00 0.56 4.94
N GLU A 211 -8.36 0.74 6.21
CA GLU A 211 -9.05 1.96 6.65
C GLU A 211 -8.14 3.19 6.54
N GLN A 212 -6.84 3.04 6.85
CA GLN A 212 -5.89 4.13 6.73
C GLN A 212 -5.64 4.51 5.26
N MET A 213 -5.53 3.55 4.33
CA MET A 213 -5.45 3.80 2.88
C MET A 213 -6.71 4.51 2.36
N ARG A 214 -7.91 4.11 2.82
CA ARG A 214 -9.16 4.82 2.50
C ARG A 214 -9.16 6.25 3.01
N SER A 215 -8.64 6.50 4.21
CA SER A 215 -8.51 7.84 4.75
C SER A 215 -7.51 8.68 3.95
N ASP A 216 -6.39 8.08 3.54
CA ASP A 216 -5.34 8.73 2.75
C ASP A 216 -5.90 9.22 1.40
N LEU A 217 -6.73 8.42 0.74
CA LEU A 217 -7.41 8.78 -0.50
C LEU A 217 -8.43 9.92 -0.33
N LYS A 218 -9.07 10.05 0.84
CA LYS A 218 -10.06 11.10 1.13
C LYS A 218 -9.44 12.46 1.46
N GLN A 219 -8.15 12.52 1.79
CA GLN A 219 -7.45 13.74 2.23
C GLN A 219 -6.72 14.48 1.09
N ILE A 220 -6.75 13.95 -0.14
CA ILE A 220 -6.12 14.53 -1.35
C ILE A 220 -7.01 15.61 -1.98
#